data_AF-A0A960B7P4-F1
#
_entry.id   AF-A0A960B7P4-F1
#
_cell.length_a   1.000
_cell.length_b   1.000
_cell.length_c   1.000
_cell.angle_alpha   90.00
_cell.angle_beta   90.00
_cell.angle_gamma   90.00
#
_symmetry.space_group_name_H-M   'P 1'
#
loop_
_entity.id
_entity.type
_entity.pdbx_description
1 polymer ?
#
loop_
_entity_poly.entity_id
_entity_poly.type
_entity_poly.pdbx_seq_one_letter_code
_entity_poly.pdbx_strand_id
1 'polypeptide(L)'
;MPGQRTRWGLTNFPPPEDWDRHAQNDPKTREPRDYMLIPTICFNCESSCGLLAYVDHEDLSIRKFEGNPAHPGSRGRNCAKGPATVNQITDPERILHPLRRVGERGSGQFEPVSWDEVLRDIGGRIRRAIIDGRMDEVMYHVGRPGEDGFAERVLQAWGVDGHNSHTNVCSSGGRTGYTHWMGFDRPSPDYANAKTILLLSSHLETGHYFNPHAQRIMEAKKNGAKVAVLDLRLSNTASHADLWMSPWPGSEAAIFLAVAAYLMRNGHVNKEFMERWVNWDVYLQRLHPDAPLDFDTFLERLTEDYAHYTFDYAAEVAHVDAARIEELAEMVAAAGTALATHTWRSATAGNLGGWQIARSLFFLNVLTGSVGTPGGTHPNGWDKFIAHFP
;
A
#
# COMPACT_ATOMS: atom_id res chain seq x y z
N MET A 1 18.68 2.03 20.30
CA MET A 1 17.66 2.32 19.25
C MET A 1 16.38 1.51 19.47
N PRO A 2 15.19 1.96 18.99
CA PRO A 2 13.97 1.17 19.07
C PRO A 2 14.19 -0.24 18.53
N GLY A 3 14.04 -1.26 19.37
CA GLY A 3 14.26 -2.66 18.98
C GLY A 3 15.68 -3.21 19.15
N GLN A 4 16.65 -2.44 19.66
CA GLN A 4 17.95 -2.99 20.06
C GLN A 4 17.74 -3.96 21.23
N ARG A 5 18.05 -5.24 21.03
CA ARG A 5 17.98 -6.27 22.07
C ARG A 5 19.39 -6.71 22.37
N THR A 6 19.89 -6.33 23.54
CA THR A 6 21.12 -6.87 24.10
C THR A 6 20.76 -8.02 25.04
N ARG A 7 21.08 -9.26 24.66
CA ARG A 7 20.97 -10.40 25.58
C ARG A 7 22.36 -11.04 25.69
N TRP A 8 22.89 -11.08 26.91
CA TRP A 8 24.18 -11.73 27.20
C TRP A 8 25.34 -11.20 26.34
N GLY A 9 25.38 -9.87 26.12
CA GLY A 9 26.40 -9.21 25.29
C GLY A 9 26.19 -9.34 23.77
N LEU A 10 25.17 -10.07 23.32
CA LEU A 10 24.80 -10.14 21.90
C LEU A 10 23.87 -8.99 21.55
N THR A 11 24.26 -8.15 20.61
CA THR A 11 23.39 -7.18 19.94
C THR A 11 22.72 -7.85 18.74
N ASN A 12 21.50 -7.42 18.41
CA ASN A 12 20.79 -7.87 17.22
C ASN A 12 21.24 -7.15 15.93
N PHE A 13 22.09 -6.13 16.03
CA PHE A 13 22.71 -5.40 14.92
C PHE A 13 23.87 -4.51 15.43
N PRO A 14 24.80 -4.08 14.56
CA PRO A 14 25.84 -3.10 14.90
C PRO A 14 25.24 -1.73 15.18
N PRO A 15 25.63 -1.03 16.26
CA PRO A 15 25.06 0.26 16.59
C PRO A 15 25.51 1.33 15.57
N PRO A 16 24.71 2.40 15.31
CA PRO A 16 25.01 3.38 14.25
C PRO A 16 26.37 4.06 14.35
N GLU A 17 26.86 4.27 15.58
CA GLU A 17 28.19 4.82 15.84
C GLU A 17 29.33 3.97 15.28
N ASP A 18 29.09 2.68 15.02
CA ASP A 18 30.06 1.75 14.45
C ASP A 18 29.87 1.55 12.93
N TRP A 19 28.89 2.22 12.29
CA TRP A 19 28.57 1.95 10.89
C TRP A 19 29.65 2.37 9.91
N ASP A 20 30.48 3.35 10.25
CA ASP A 20 31.63 3.70 9.42
C ASP A 20 32.70 2.60 9.39
N ARG A 21 32.79 1.81 10.48
CA ARG A 21 33.81 0.77 10.63
C ARG A 21 33.32 -0.39 11.50
N HIS A 22 32.75 -1.40 10.86
CA HIS A 22 32.22 -2.59 11.50
C HIS A 22 32.99 -3.84 11.11
N ALA A 23 33.72 -4.42 12.07
CA ALA A 23 34.41 -5.69 11.87
C ALA A 23 33.49 -6.88 12.14
N GLN A 24 33.42 -7.81 11.18
CA GLN A 24 32.72 -9.10 11.33
C GLN A 24 33.50 -10.23 10.64
N ASN A 25 33.57 -11.40 11.27
CA ASN A 25 34.20 -12.57 10.66
C ASN A 25 33.38 -13.09 9.48
N ASP A 26 34.07 -13.39 8.38
CA ASP A 26 33.47 -14.05 7.22
C ASP A 26 32.89 -15.42 7.64
N PRO A 27 31.64 -15.74 7.27
CA PRO A 27 31.01 -16.98 7.69
C PRO A 27 31.66 -18.24 7.11
N LYS A 28 32.36 -18.13 5.97
CA LYS A 28 33.08 -19.22 5.30
C LYS A 28 34.53 -19.31 5.76
N THR A 29 35.28 -18.22 5.70
CA THR A 29 36.74 -18.25 5.99
C THR A 29 37.07 -18.05 7.47
N ARG A 30 36.13 -17.49 8.26
CA ARG A 30 36.32 -17.10 9.67
C ARG A 30 37.33 -15.99 9.91
N GLU A 31 37.86 -15.40 8.84
CA GLU A 31 38.75 -14.25 8.93
C GLU A 31 37.96 -12.96 9.16
N PRO A 32 38.48 -12.02 9.97
CA PRO A 32 37.83 -10.73 10.18
C PRO A 32 37.79 -9.94 8.88
N ARG A 33 36.63 -9.37 8.55
CA ARG A 33 36.45 -8.39 7.48
C ARG A 33 35.92 -7.09 8.06
N ASP A 34 36.36 -5.98 7.50
CA ASP A 34 35.93 -4.64 7.89
C ASP A 34 34.91 -4.10 6.89
N TYR A 35 33.79 -3.60 7.39
CA TYR A 35 32.67 -3.13 6.58
C TYR A 35 32.29 -1.69 6.93
N MET A 36 31.91 -0.93 5.90
CA MET A 36 31.09 0.27 6.02
C MET A 36 29.62 -0.12 5.83
N LEU A 37 28.76 0.26 6.78
CA LEU A 37 27.33 -0.05 6.80
C LEU A 37 26.54 1.16 6.30
N ILE A 38 26.09 1.10 5.05
CA ILE A 38 25.37 2.22 4.42
C ILE A 38 23.86 1.98 4.48
N PRO A 39 23.08 2.88 5.11
CA PRO A 39 21.62 2.83 5.05
C PRO A 39 21.10 3.02 3.64
N THR A 40 20.17 2.17 3.23
CA THR A 40 19.45 2.29 1.96
C THR A 40 18.02 1.80 2.10
N ILE A 41 17.25 1.84 1.01
CA ILE A 41 15.84 1.46 0.96
C ILE A 41 15.66 0.31 -0.02
N CYS A 42 14.93 -0.73 0.40
CA CYS A 42 14.52 -1.82 -0.47
C CYS A 42 13.52 -1.31 -1.51
N PHE A 43 13.82 -1.53 -2.79
CA PHE A 43 13.00 -1.03 -3.89
C PHE A 43 12.17 -2.11 -4.62
N ASN A 44 12.12 -3.32 -4.05
CA ASN A 44 11.42 -4.46 -4.62
C ASN A 44 9.88 -4.35 -4.54
N CYS A 45 9.33 -3.53 -3.64
CA CYS A 45 7.90 -3.25 -3.53
C CYS A 45 7.66 -1.83 -2.96
N GLU A 46 6.40 -1.39 -2.84
CA GLU A 46 6.08 -0.06 -2.29
C GLU A 46 6.25 0.06 -0.76
N SER A 47 6.60 -1.03 -0.05
CA SER A 47 6.83 -0.94 1.41
C SER A 47 8.06 -0.13 1.79
N SER A 48 9.01 0.07 0.86
CA SER A 48 10.24 0.84 1.07
C SER A 48 10.94 0.50 2.39
N CYS A 49 11.09 -0.80 2.68
CA CYS A 49 11.70 -1.24 3.94
C CYS A 49 13.18 -0.83 3.99
N GLY A 50 13.64 -0.33 5.13
CA GLY A 50 15.04 0.01 5.32
C GLY A 50 15.97 -1.20 5.23
N LEU A 51 17.11 -1.01 4.59
CA LEU A 51 18.21 -1.96 4.47
C LEU A 51 19.51 -1.32 4.95
N LEU A 52 20.45 -2.16 5.38
CA LEU A 52 21.85 -1.80 5.60
C LEU A 52 22.70 -2.60 4.60
N ALA A 53 23.41 -1.88 3.74
CA ALA A 53 24.39 -2.46 2.82
C ALA A 53 25.71 -2.64 3.55
N TYR A 54 26.26 -3.85 3.54
CA TYR A 54 27.59 -4.13 4.07
C TYR A 54 28.60 -3.98 2.93
N VAL A 55 29.28 -2.85 2.90
CA VAL A 55 30.28 -2.49 1.89
C VAL A 55 31.66 -2.85 2.42
N ASP A 56 32.38 -3.69 1.70
CA ASP A 56 33.75 -4.08 2.04
C ASP A 56 34.70 -2.88 1.88
N HIS A 57 35.50 -2.56 2.91
CA HIS A 57 36.40 -1.40 2.88
C HIS A 57 37.55 -1.56 1.88
N GLU A 58 37.92 -2.79 1.50
CA GLU A 58 39.06 -3.04 0.62
C GLU A 58 38.71 -2.81 -0.86
N ASP A 59 37.57 -3.33 -1.31
CA ASP A 59 37.18 -3.31 -2.73
C ASP A 59 35.87 -2.57 -3.03
N LEU A 60 35.25 -1.97 -2.00
CA LEU A 60 33.98 -1.24 -2.06
C LEU A 60 32.81 -2.08 -2.59
N SER A 61 32.93 -3.41 -2.62
CA SER A 61 31.85 -4.28 -3.06
C SER A 61 30.81 -4.46 -1.96
N ILE A 62 29.54 -4.55 -2.36
CA ILE A 62 28.45 -4.86 -1.44
C ILE A 62 28.42 -6.37 -1.22
N ARG A 63 28.72 -6.83 -0.01
CA ARG A 63 28.76 -8.27 0.32
C ARG A 63 27.41 -8.83 0.72
N LYS A 64 26.56 -8.04 1.37
CA LYS A 64 25.21 -8.44 1.80
C LYS A 64 24.33 -7.24 2.13
N PHE A 65 23.03 -7.52 2.24
CA PHE A 65 22.06 -6.60 2.83
C PHE A 65 21.39 -7.23 4.05
N GLU A 66 21.24 -6.44 5.10
CA GLU A 66 20.41 -6.76 6.26
C GLU A 66 19.33 -5.69 6.45
N GLY A 67 18.38 -5.93 7.35
CA GLY A 67 17.33 -4.94 7.63
C GLY A 67 17.87 -3.79 8.47
N ASN A 68 17.51 -2.55 8.13
CA ASN A 68 17.90 -1.38 8.93
C ASN A 68 17.03 -1.25 10.18
N PRO A 69 17.58 -1.42 11.39
CA PRO A 69 16.85 -1.32 12.65
C PRO A 69 16.39 0.11 12.99
N ALA A 70 17.09 1.13 12.47
CA ALA A 70 16.72 2.53 12.65
C ALA A 70 15.49 2.92 11.83
N HIS A 71 15.15 2.13 10.80
CA HIS A 71 14.05 2.47 9.90
C HIS A 71 12.69 2.39 10.63
N PRO A 72 11.89 3.47 10.69
CA PRO A 72 10.70 3.56 11.54
C PRO A 72 9.57 2.60 11.13
N GLY A 73 9.47 2.32 9.83
CA GLY A 73 8.52 1.36 9.26
C GLY A 73 8.89 -0.09 9.61
N SER A 74 9.93 -0.61 8.96
CA SER A 74 10.35 -2.01 9.05
C SER A 74 11.07 -2.41 10.34
N ARG A 75 11.68 -1.48 11.10
CA ARG A 75 12.40 -1.77 12.36
C ARG A 75 13.38 -2.95 12.23
N GLY A 76 14.09 -3.01 11.10
CA GLY A 76 15.04 -4.08 10.76
C GLY A 76 14.42 -5.42 10.33
N ARG A 77 13.09 -5.57 10.32
CA ARG A 77 12.43 -6.79 9.85
C ARG A 77 12.13 -6.69 8.37
N ASN A 78 12.77 -7.54 7.57
CA ASN A 78 12.65 -7.55 6.12
C ASN A 78 12.18 -8.92 5.63
N CYS A 79 11.39 -8.95 4.55
CA CYS A 79 11.06 -10.20 3.86
C CYS A 79 12.26 -10.71 3.04
N ALA A 80 12.19 -11.94 2.55
CA ALA A 80 13.27 -12.59 1.79
C ALA A 80 13.78 -11.77 0.58
N LYS A 81 12.93 -10.94 -0.02
CA LYS A 81 13.29 -10.07 -1.14
C LYS A 81 14.35 -9.02 -0.76
N GLY A 82 14.35 -8.54 0.49
CA GLY A 82 15.26 -7.49 0.95
C GLY A 82 16.72 -7.92 0.82
N PRO A 83 17.16 -8.96 1.55
CA PRO A 83 18.52 -9.49 1.42
C PRO A 83 18.86 -9.99 0.00
N ALA A 84 17.89 -10.55 -0.72
CA ALA A 84 18.06 -11.04 -2.09
C ALA A 84 18.39 -9.93 -3.12
N THR A 85 18.26 -8.65 -2.75
CA THR A 85 18.65 -7.50 -3.60
C THR A 85 20.11 -7.58 -4.04
N VAL A 86 20.99 -8.26 -3.27
CA VAL A 86 22.39 -8.48 -3.67
C VAL A 86 22.49 -9.14 -5.06
N ASN A 87 21.59 -10.07 -5.37
CA ASN A 87 21.57 -10.77 -6.66
C ASN A 87 21.26 -9.82 -7.84
N GLN A 88 20.53 -8.72 -7.62
CA GLN A 88 20.22 -7.73 -8.66
C GLN A 88 21.44 -6.85 -8.97
N ILE A 89 22.30 -6.62 -7.98
CA ILE A 89 23.53 -5.84 -8.13
C ILE A 89 24.65 -6.67 -8.76
N THR A 90 24.64 -7.98 -8.58
CA THR A 90 25.62 -8.89 -9.18
C THR A 90 25.03 -9.73 -10.31
N ASP A 91 23.90 -9.30 -10.87
CA ASP A 91 23.22 -10.03 -11.95
C ASP A 91 24.13 -10.09 -13.18
N PRO A 92 24.52 -11.30 -13.66
CA PRO A 92 25.39 -11.44 -14.83
C PRO A 92 24.73 -10.98 -16.13
N GLU A 93 23.40 -10.83 -16.17
CA GLU A 93 22.64 -10.36 -17.33
C GLU A 93 22.38 -8.85 -17.32
N ARG A 94 22.94 -8.11 -16.34
CA ARG A 94 22.72 -6.67 -16.24
C ARG A 94 23.31 -5.93 -17.44
N ILE A 95 22.51 -5.06 -18.03
CA ILE A 95 22.97 -4.17 -19.12
C ILE A 95 23.85 -3.07 -18.51
N LEU A 96 25.16 -3.11 -18.82
CA LEU A 96 26.16 -2.18 -18.27
C LEU A 96 26.45 -0.97 -19.16
N HIS A 97 26.06 -1.04 -20.43
CA HIS A 97 26.33 -0.02 -21.43
C HIS A 97 25.08 0.22 -22.29
N PRO A 98 24.89 1.42 -22.85
CA PRO A 98 23.80 1.66 -23.78
C PRO A 98 23.92 0.78 -25.03
N LEU A 99 22.77 0.30 -25.52
CA LEU A 99 22.67 -0.59 -26.66
C LEU A 99 21.72 -0.01 -27.71
N ARG A 100 22.07 -0.15 -29.00
CA ARG A 100 21.23 0.21 -30.14
C ARG A 100 20.78 -1.05 -30.87
N ARG A 101 19.48 -1.15 -31.17
CA ARG A 101 18.95 -2.25 -31.99
C ARG A 101 19.38 -2.06 -33.45
N VAL A 102 19.98 -3.09 -34.04
CA VAL A 102 20.46 -3.08 -35.44
C VAL A 102 19.67 -4.01 -36.37
N GLY A 103 18.89 -4.93 -35.82
CA GLY A 103 18.02 -5.83 -36.57
C GLY A 103 16.54 -5.44 -36.54
N GLU A 104 15.71 -6.28 -37.16
CA GLU A 104 14.26 -6.15 -37.09
C GLU A 104 13.73 -6.19 -35.64
N ARG A 105 12.57 -5.60 -35.40
CA ARG A 105 11.93 -5.63 -34.08
C ARG A 105 11.66 -7.08 -33.69
N GLY A 106 12.17 -7.50 -32.53
CA GLY A 106 12.05 -8.88 -32.04
C GLY A 106 13.25 -9.78 -32.37
N SER A 107 14.20 -9.33 -33.19
CA SER A 107 15.39 -10.11 -33.56
C SER A 107 16.42 -10.31 -32.44
N GLY A 108 16.34 -9.52 -31.36
CA GLY A 108 17.33 -9.53 -30.28
C GLY A 108 18.73 -9.02 -30.67
N GLN A 109 18.88 -8.41 -31.85
CA GLN A 109 20.19 -7.94 -32.35
C GLN A 109 20.47 -6.50 -31.90
N PHE A 110 21.52 -6.34 -31.09
CA PHE A 110 21.96 -5.07 -30.52
C PHE A 110 23.47 -4.87 -30.65
N GLU A 111 23.89 -3.61 -30.78
CA GLU A 111 25.29 -3.21 -30.71
C GLU A 111 25.51 -2.18 -29.57
N PRO A 112 26.67 -2.17 -28.91
CA PRO A 112 27.02 -1.12 -27.94
C PRO A 112 27.16 0.26 -28.58
N VAL A 113 26.69 1.30 -27.89
CA VAL A 113 26.86 2.71 -28.29
C VAL A 113 27.22 3.58 -27.09
N SER A 114 27.80 4.75 -27.35
CA SER A 114 28.13 5.72 -26.31
C SER A 114 26.90 6.46 -25.78
N TRP A 115 26.98 7.00 -24.57
CA TRP A 115 25.94 7.89 -24.03
C TRP A 115 25.75 9.15 -24.87
N ASP A 116 26.82 9.72 -25.43
CA ASP A 116 26.73 10.88 -26.32
C ASP A 116 25.92 10.59 -27.59
N GLU A 117 26.04 9.40 -28.16
CA GLU A 117 25.23 8.97 -29.29
C GLU A 117 23.76 8.80 -28.90
N VAL A 118 23.47 8.20 -27.74
CA VAL A 118 22.09 8.06 -27.24
C VAL A 118 21.43 9.41 -27.04
N LEU A 119 22.12 10.33 -26.36
CA LEU A 119 21.60 11.68 -26.08
C LEU A 119 21.40 12.48 -27.37
N ARG A 120 22.32 12.37 -28.34
CA ARG A 120 22.19 13.00 -29.65
C ARG A 120 21.02 12.43 -30.45
N ASP A 121 20.84 11.12 -30.46
CA ASP A 121 19.78 10.46 -31.22
C ASP A 121 18.39 10.69 -30.58
N ILE A 122 18.18 10.18 -29.36
CA ILE A 122 16.87 10.25 -28.70
C ILE A 122 16.51 11.71 -28.36
N GLY A 123 17.44 12.46 -27.78
CA GLY A 123 17.23 13.88 -27.47
C GLY A 123 17.01 14.73 -28.72
N GLY A 124 17.71 14.42 -29.82
CA GLY A 124 17.51 15.09 -31.11
C GLY A 124 16.12 14.84 -31.71
N ARG A 125 15.57 13.63 -31.58
CA ARG A 125 14.21 13.30 -32.03
C ARG A 125 13.15 14.00 -31.19
N ILE A 126 13.29 13.98 -29.86
CA ILE A 126 12.39 14.70 -28.94
C ILE A 126 12.39 16.19 -29.27
N ARG A 127 13.57 16.81 -29.41
CA ARG A 127 13.70 18.23 -29.77
C ARG A 127 13.00 18.54 -31.10
N ARG A 128 13.17 17.68 -32.11
CA ARG A 128 12.54 17.87 -33.42
C ARG A 128 11.02 17.79 -33.33
N ALA A 129 10.48 16.80 -32.63
CA ALA A 129 9.04 16.68 -32.39
C ALA A 129 8.47 17.95 -31.73
N ILE A 130 9.15 18.48 -30.71
CA ILE A 130 8.74 19.72 -30.03
C ILE A 130 8.75 20.92 -30.98
N ILE A 131 9.82 21.11 -31.78
CA ILE A 131 9.94 22.24 -32.72
C ILE A 131 8.91 22.16 -33.85
N ASP A 132 8.61 20.96 -34.33
CA ASP A 132 7.64 20.71 -35.39
C ASP A 132 6.18 20.77 -34.89
N GLY A 133 5.96 20.98 -33.58
CA GLY A 133 4.62 21.00 -32.97
C GLY A 133 3.96 19.62 -32.78
N ARG A 134 4.74 18.54 -32.78
CA ARG A 134 4.29 17.13 -32.67
C ARG A 134 4.49 16.58 -31.26
N MET A 135 4.01 17.31 -30.26
CA MET A 135 4.24 16.99 -28.84
C MET A 135 3.57 15.68 -28.39
N ASP A 136 2.51 15.26 -29.09
CA ASP A 136 1.77 14.01 -28.90
C ASP A 136 2.56 12.76 -29.32
N GLU A 137 3.69 12.91 -30.03
CA GLU A 137 4.60 11.82 -30.34
C GLU A 137 5.61 11.51 -29.23
N VAL A 138 5.65 12.30 -28.15
CA VAL A 138 6.57 12.12 -27.02
C VAL A 138 5.82 11.52 -25.84
N MET A 139 6.22 10.32 -25.43
CA MET A 139 5.61 9.60 -24.32
C MET A 139 6.66 9.03 -23.37
N TYR A 140 6.42 9.19 -22.07
CA TYR A 140 7.20 8.62 -20.99
C TYR A 140 6.34 7.63 -20.23
N HIS A 141 6.78 6.37 -20.22
CA HIS A 141 6.18 5.33 -19.40
C HIS A 141 7.09 5.00 -18.23
N VAL A 142 6.65 5.29 -17.00
CA VAL A 142 7.37 4.89 -15.79
C VAL A 142 6.82 3.58 -15.24
N GLY A 143 7.73 2.63 -15.04
CA GLY A 143 7.48 1.47 -14.21
C GLY A 143 7.51 1.90 -12.75
N ARG A 144 8.57 1.53 -12.04
CA ARG A 144 8.77 1.86 -10.63
C ARG A 144 9.43 3.25 -10.50
N PRO A 145 8.73 4.29 -10.00
CA PRO A 145 9.30 5.63 -9.88
C PRO A 145 10.27 5.70 -8.70
N GLY A 146 11.52 6.06 -8.97
CA GLY A 146 12.58 6.27 -7.95
C GLY A 146 13.27 7.63 -8.07
N GLU A 147 12.70 8.52 -8.86
CA GLU A 147 13.28 9.81 -9.26
C GLU A 147 12.50 11.00 -8.69
N ASP A 148 11.52 10.73 -7.80
CA ASP A 148 10.74 11.72 -7.04
C ASP A 148 10.04 12.79 -7.90
N GLY A 149 9.59 12.42 -9.10
CA GLY A 149 8.74 13.25 -9.97
C GLY A 149 9.50 14.29 -10.81
N PHE A 150 10.83 14.21 -10.88
CA PHE A 150 11.66 15.04 -11.74
C PHE A 150 11.32 14.85 -13.23
N ALA A 151 11.16 13.62 -13.71
CA ALA A 151 10.81 13.29 -15.10
C ALA A 151 9.46 13.88 -15.51
N GLU A 152 8.46 13.83 -14.62
CA GLU A 152 7.15 14.44 -14.84
C GLU A 152 7.26 15.96 -15.01
N ARG A 153 8.04 16.63 -14.14
CA ARG A 153 8.29 18.08 -14.25
C ARG A 153 8.99 18.45 -15.56
N VAL A 154 9.91 17.62 -16.04
CA VAL A 154 10.60 17.83 -17.32
C VAL A 154 9.61 17.78 -18.49
N LEU A 155 8.71 16.81 -18.53
CA LEU A 155 7.69 16.72 -19.59
C LEU A 155 6.75 17.94 -19.58
N GLN A 156 6.29 18.34 -18.39
CA GLN A 156 5.45 19.54 -18.24
C GLN A 156 6.18 20.81 -18.70
N ALA A 157 7.48 20.94 -18.41
CA ALA A 157 8.29 22.07 -18.87
C ALA A 157 8.46 22.11 -20.40
N TRP A 158 8.33 20.97 -21.08
CA TRP A 158 8.28 20.88 -22.55
C TRP A 158 6.89 21.09 -23.15
N GLY A 159 5.85 21.26 -22.32
CA GLY A 159 4.45 21.30 -22.76
C GLY A 159 3.93 19.95 -23.25
N VAL A 160 4.57 18.84 -22.85
CA VAL A 160 4.21 17.48 -23.27
C VAL A 160 3.26 16.84 -22.25
N ASP A 161 2.05 16.52 -22.69
CA ASP A 161 1.08 15.70 -21.95
C ASP A 161 1.21 14.22 -22.34
N GLY A 162 2.36 13.63 -22.01
CA GLY A 162 2.78 12.31 -22.48
C GLY A 162 3.15 11.35 -21.36
N HIS A 163 2.62 11.54 -20.15
CA HIS A 163 2.95 10.69 -19.01
C HIS A 163 2.03 9.47 -18.91
N ASN A 164 2.64 8.29 -18.72
CA ASN A 164 1.94 7.09 -18.28
C ASN A 164 2.75 6.41 -17.18
N SER A 165 2.06 5.77 -16.23
CA SER A 165 2.71 4.98 -15.19
C SER A 165 2.06 3.62 -15.03
N HIS A 166 2.78 2.68 -14.41
CA HIS A 166 2.18 1.40 -14.04
C HIS A 166 1.04 1.50 -13.02
N THR A 167 0.75 2.69 -12.48
CA THR A 167 -0.27 2.87 -11.43
C THR A 167 -1.65 2.41 -11.91
N ASN A 168 -1.93 2.64 -13.20
CA ASN A 168 -3.17 2.25 -13.86
C ASN A 168 -3.43 0.74 -13.84
N VAL A 169 -2.37 -0.07 -13.92
CA VAL A 169 -2.45 -1.55 -13.81
C VAL A 169 -2.18 -2.04 -12.38
N CYS A 170 -1.62 -1.19 -11.52
CA CYS A 170 -1.21 -1.57 -10.17
C CYS A 170 -2.32 -1.38 -9.15
N SER A 171 -2.76 -0.14 -8.91
CA SER A 171 -3.64 0.17 -7.78
C SER A 171 -4.62 1.32 -8.01
N SER A 172 -4.68 1.93 -9.19
CA SER A 172 -5.58 3.06 -9.48
C SER A 172 -7.04 2.80 -9.07
N GLY A 173 -7.56 1.58 -9.31
CA GLY A 173 -8.90 1.18 -8.89
C GLY A 173 -9.14 1.43 -7.39
N GLY A 174 -8.29 0.88 -6.52
CA GLY A 174 -8.41 1.10 -5.07
C GLY A 174 -8.21 2.56 -4.67
N ARG A 175 -7.22 3.23 -5.27
CA ARG A 175 -6.88 4.62 -4.94
C ARG A 175 -7.99 5.61 -5.27
N THR A 176 -8.68 5.43 -6.39
CA THR A 176 -9.84 6.25 -6.78
C THR A 176 -10.92 6.21 -5.71
N GLY A 177 -11.21 5.02 -5.18
CA GLY A 177 -12.23 4.87 -4.12
C GLY A 177 -11.86 5.59 -2.83
N TYR A 178 -10.60 5.51 -2.41
CA TYR A 178 -10.10 6.27 -1.25
C TYR A 178 -10.10 7.78 -1.52
N THR A 179 -9.70 8.21 -2.71
CA THR A 179 -9.63 9.64 -3.07
C THR A 179 -11.01 10.30 -2.99
N HIS A 180 -12.07 9.60 -3.41
CA HIS A 180 -13.44 10.12 -3.28
C HIS A 180 -13.90 10.34 -1.84
N TRP A 181 -13.37 9.60 -0.87
CA TRP A 181 -13.75 9.73 0.53
C TRP A 181 -12.91 10.74 1.30
N MET A 182 -11.59 10.72 1.12
CA MET A 182 -10.67 11.47 1.98
C MET A 182 -9.79 12.47 1.22
N GLY A 183 -9.88 12.53 -0.12
CA GLY A 183 -9.00 13.39 -0.93
C GLY A 183 -7.55 12.92 -1.00
N PHE A 184 -7.26 11.71 -0.51
CA PHE A 184 -5.95 11.09 -0.50
C PHE A 184 -5.99 9.73 -1.21
N ASP A 185 -4.85 9.32 -1.78
CA ASP A 185 -4.83 8.17 -2.68
C ASP A 185 -4.71 6.82 -1.96
N ARG A 186 -4.34 6.79 -0.67
CA ARG A 186 -4.19 5.53 0.10
C ARG A 186 -4.54 5.67 1.58
N PRO A 187 -5.08 4.61 2.21
CA PRO A 187 -5.24 4.58 3.65
C PRO A 187 -3.90 4.28 4.35
N SER A 188 -3.80 4.70 5.60
CA SER A 188 -2.74 4.43 6.56
C SER A 188 -3.38 4.02 7.89
N PRO A 189 -3.84 2.76 8.02
CA PRO A 189 -4.53 2.33 9.23
C PRO A 189 -3.59 2.22 10.43
N ASP A 190 -4.05 2.64 11.60
CA ASP A 190 -3.33 2.50 12.86
C ASP A 190 -3.51 1.09 13.43
N TYR A 191 -2.94 0.10 12.74
CA TYR A 191 -3.15 -1.30 13.07
C TYR A 191 -2.78 -1.65 14.51
N ALA A 192 -1.74 -1.02 15.09
CA ALA A 192 -1.22 -1.40 16.40
C ALA A 192 -2.20 -1.14 17.56
N ASN A 193 -3.11 -0.17 17.39
CA ASN A 193 -4.10 0.22 18.39
C ASN A 193 -5.53 -0.18 18.00
N ALA A 194 -5.71 -0.90 16.89
CA ALA A 194 -7.01 -1.31 16.41
C ALA A 194 -7.68 -2.33 17.33
N LYS A 195 -9.01 -2.28 17.44
CA LYS A 195 -9.83 -3.35 18.06
C LYS A 195 -10.20 -4.42 17.03
N THR A 196 -10.55 -3.97 15.81
CA THR A 196 -10.83 -4.84 14.67
C THR A 196 -10.02 -4.39 13.47
N ILE A 197 -9.39 -5.33 12.80
CA ILE A 197 -8.61 -5.14 11.58
C ILE A 197 -9.30 -5.89 10.45
N LEU A 198 -9.75 -5.18 9.42
CA LEU A 198 -10.42 -5.75 8.25
C LEU A 198 -9.54 -5.62 7.00
N LEU A 199 -9.07 -6.76 6.50
CA LEU A 199 -8.12 -6.85 5.39
C LEU A 199 -8.79 -7.46 4.17
N LEU A 200 -8.77 -6.74 3.03
CA LEU A 200 -9.23 -7.26 1.75
C LEU A 200 -8.07 -7.36 0.76
N SER A 201 -7.77 -8.57 0.27
CA SER A 201 -6.65 -8.81 -0.65
C SER A 201 -5.29 -8.32 -0.13
N SER A 202 -5.15 -8.21 1.20
CA SER A 202 -4.05 -7.55 1.91
C SER A 202 -3.24 -8.60 2.67
N HIS A 203 -2.04 -8.90 2.21
CA HIS A 203 -1.26 -10.07 2.68
C HIS A 203 -0.01 -9.68 3.47
N LEU A 204 0.08 -10.06 4.74
CA LEU A 204 1.22 -9.89 5.64
C LEU A 204 2.49 -10.61 5.16
N GLU A 205 2.36 -11.80 4.57
CA GLU A 205 3.50 -12.68 4.27
C GLU A 205 4.20 -12.39 2.94
N THR A 206 3.42 -11.94 1.95
CA THR A 206 3.86 -11.80 0.55
C THR A 206 3.41 -10.49 -0.08
N GLY A 207 2.53 -9.75 0.60
CA GLY A 207 1.90 -8.56 0.07
C GLY A 207 2.91 -7.47 -0.19
N HIS A 208 2.84 -6.97 -1.41
CA HIS A 208 3.33 -5.64 -1.75
C HIS A 208 2.68 -4.65 -0.76
N TYR A 209 3.47 -3.75 -0.17
CA TYR A 209 3.06 -2.76 0.86
C TYR A 209 3.04 -3.23 2.33
N PHE A 210 2.97 -4.52 2.66
CA PHE A 210 2.53 -4.95 4.01
C PHE A 210 3.60 -5.36 5.04
N ASN A 211 4.87 -5.54 4.67
CA ASN A 211 5.86 -6.08 5.62
C ASN A 211 6.04 -5.21 6.91
N PRO A 212 6.06 -3.86 6.85
CA PRO A 212 6.03 -3.01 8.06
C PRO A 212 4.73 -3.12 8.87
N HIS A 213 3.60 -3.37 8.19
CA HIS A 213 2.28 -3.47 8.82
C HIS A 213 2.05 -4.82 9.51
N ALA A 214 2.63 -5.90 8.99
CA ALA A 214 2.54 -7.24 9.60
C ALA A 214 2.95 -7.24 11.07
N GLN A 215 3.99 -6.49 11.41
CA GLN A 215 4.46 -6.34 12.79
C GLN A 215 3.39 -5.70 13.68
N ARG A 216 2.78 -4.62 13.20
CA ARG A 216 1.76 -3.84 13.93
C ARG A 216 0.45 -4.64 14.08
N ILE A 217 0.04 -5.35 13.03
CA ILE A 217 -1.13 -6.24 13.05
C ILE A 217 -0.93 -7.38 14.06
N MET A 218 0.24 -8.00 14.09
CA MET A 218 0.56 -9.04 15.07
C MET A 218 0.70 -8.49 16.50
N GLU A 219 1.21 -7.26 16.67
CA GLU A 219 1.23 -6.56 17.96
C GLU A 219 -0.22 -6.34 18.47
N ALA A 220 -1.12 -5.85 17.62
CA ALA A 220 -2.53 -5.66 17.95
C ALA A 220 -3.25 -6.97 18.28
N LYS A 221 -3.03 -8.04 17.48
CA LYS A 221 -3.63 -9.36 17.75
C LYS A 221 -3.19 -9.91 19.12
N LYS A 222 -1.91 -9.71 19.50
CA LYS A 222 -1.42 -10.08 20.84
C LYS A 222 -2.08 -9.26 21.95
N ASN A 223 -2.48 -8.03 21.66
CA ASN A 223 -3.23 -7.16 22.56
C ASN A 223 -4.74 -7.41 22.53
N GLY A 224 -5.21 -8.43 21.81
CA GLY A 224 -6.62 -8.84 21.78
C GLY A 224 -7.43 -8.33 20.58
N ALA A 225 -6.81 -7.64 19.63
CA ALA A 225 -7.49 -7.21 18.42
C ALA A 225 -7.97 -8.41 17.57
N LYS A 226 -9.16 -8.28 16.99
CA LYS A 226 -9.72 -9.26 16.05
C LYS A 226 -9.30 -8.95 14.62
N VAL A 227 -8.96 -9.98 13.86
CA VAL A 227 -8.55 -9.83 12.45
C VAL A 227 -9.54 -10.55 11.54
N ALA A 228 -10.21 -9.81 10.66
CA ALA A 228 -11.03 -10.34 9.58
C ALA A 228 -10.30 -10.20 8.24
N VAL A 229 -10.34 -11.25 7.42
CA VAL A 229 -9.68 -11.32 6.12
C VAL A 229 -10.67 -11.78 5.05
N LEU A 230 -10.83 -10.98 4.01
CA LEU A 230 -11.51 -11.36 2.78
C LEU A 230 -10.43 -11.62 1.72
N ASP A 231 -10.32 -12.87 1.31
CA ASP A 231 -9.28 -13.34 0.39
C ASP A 231 -9.74 -14.62 -0.32
N LEU A 232 -9.54 -14.68 -1.64
CA LEU A 232 -9.94 -15.82 -2.49
C LEU A 232 -9.14 -17.09 -2.20
N ARG A 233 -7.96 -16.92 -1.59
CA ARG A 233 -7.11 -18.03 -1.15
C ARG A 233 -6.99 -17.99 0.36
N LEU A 234 -6.80 -19.16 0.96
CA LEU A 234 -6.34 -19.25 2.35
C LEU A 234 -4.85 -18.84 2.40
N SER A 235 -4.61 -17.53 2.42
CA SER A 235 -3.27 -16.95 2.56
C SER A 235 -2.70 -17.18 3.97
N ASN A 236 -1.40 -16.98 4.15
CA ASN A 236 -0.83 -17.06 5.51
C ASN A 236 -1.47 -16.01 6.41
N THR A 237 -1.83 -14.84 5.85
CA THR A 237 -2.61 -13.82 6.57
C THR A 237 -3.96 -14.36 7.01
N ALA A 238 -4.71 -14.98 6.10
CA ALA A 238 -5.98 -15.61 6.42
C ALA A 238 -5.85 -16.72 7.48
N SER A 239 -4.77 -17.51 7.47
CA SER A 239 -4.52 -18.53 8.52
C SER A 239 -4.29 -17.95 9.93
N HIS A 240 -4.02 -16.65 10.03
CA HIS A 240 -3.91 -15.93 11.30
C HIS A 240 -5.16 -15.09 11.60
N ALA A 241 -6.20 -15.14 10.77
CA ALA A 241 -7.43 -14.39 10.99
C ALA A 241 -8.31 -15.06 12.06
N ASP A 242 -9.12 -14.26 12.75
CA ASP A 242 -10.25 -14.73 13.55
C ASP A 242 -11.42 -15.10 12.63
N LEU A 243 -11.62 -14.33 11.55
CA LEU A 243 -12.63 -14.55 10.52
C LEU A 243 -11.98 -14.51 9.14
N TRP A 244 -12.08 -15.60 8.38
CA TRP A 244 -11.75 -15.62 6.95
C TRP A 244 -12.99 -15.93 6.12
N MET A 245 -13.13 -15.21 5.00
CA MET A 245 -14.12 -15.46 3.96
C MET A 245 -13.44 -15.43 2.59
N SER A 246 -13.88 -16.35 1.71
CA SER A 246 -13.45 -16.43 0.31
C SER A 246 -14.63 -16.12 -0.61
N PRO A 247 -15.01 -14.84 -0.76
CA PRO A 247 -16.13 -14.45 -1.61
C PRO A 247 -15.84 -14.68 -3.09
N TRP A 248 -16.87 -14.69 -3.93
CA TRP A 248 -16.68 -14.65 -5.37
C TRP A 248 -15.93 -13.37 -5.77
N PRO A 249 -14.91 -13.43 -6.65
CA PRO A 249 -14.12 -12.26 -7.00
C PRO A 249 -14.98 -11.08 -7.48
N GLY A 250 -14.81 -9.90 -6.88
CA GLY A 250 -15.53 -8.68 -7.25
C GLY A 250 -16.88 -8.46 -6.52
N SER A 251 -17.33 -9.43 -5.71
CA SER A 251 -18.58 -9.34 -4.96
C SER A 251 -18.45 -8.66 -3.59
N GLU A 252 -17.25 -8.28 -3.18
CA GLU A 252 -16.96 -7.85 -1.80
C GLU A 252 -17.71 -6.58 -1.39
N ALA A 253 -18.07 -5.72 -2.36
CA ALA A 253 -18.90 -4.56 -2.10
C ALA A 253 -20.30 -4.94 -1.55
N ALA A 254 -20.88 -6.06 -1.98
CA ALA A 254 -22.17 -6.51 -1.46
C ALA A 254 -22.08 -6.88 0.03
N ILE A 255 -20.99 -7.54 0.44
CA ILE A 255 -20.70 -7.85 1.84
C ILE A 255 -20.58 -6.56 2.66
N PHE A 256 -19.78 -5.60 2.19
CA PHE A 256 -19.59 -4.33 2.92
C PHE A 256 -20.88 -3.51 3.01
N LEU A 257 -21.71 -3.49 1.97
CA LEU A 257 -22.99 -2.79 1.99
C LEU A 257 -24.02 -3.45 2.93
N ALA A 258 -24.02 -4.79 3.02
CA ALA A 258 -24.84 -5.49 4.01
C ALA A 258 -24.37 -5.25 5.45
N VAL A 259 -23.05 -5.18 5.68
CA VAL A 259 -22.49 -4.76 6.98
C VAL A 259 -22.87 -3.32 7.29
N ALA A 260 -22.77 -2.40 6.32
CA ALA A 260 -23.18 -1.00 6.49
C ALA A 260 -24.66 -0.89 6.87
N ALA A 261 -25.54 -1.59 6.16
CA ALA A 261 -26.97 -1.62 6.46
C ALA A 261 -27.26 -2.19 7.86
N TYR A 262 -26.52 -3.22 8.29
CA TYR A 262 -26.59 -3.71 9.66
C TYR A 262 -26.20 -2.64 10.69
N LEU A 263 -25.10 -1.92 10.48
CA LEU A 263 -24.67 -0.87 11.41
C LEU A 263 -25.74 0.22 11.55
N MET A 264 -26.35 0.63 10.44
CA MET A 264 -27.41 1.64 10.42
C MET A 264 -28.67 1.16 11.15
N ARG A 265 -29.20 -0.02 10.80
CA ARG A 265 -30.41 -0.57 11.42
C ARG A 265 -30.29 -0.80 12.93
N ASN A 266 -29.08 -1.10 13.42
CA ASN A 266 -28.83 -1.42 14.83
C ASN A 266 -28.24 -0.24 15.62
N GLY A 267 -28.17 0.97 15.03
CA GLY A 267 -27.71 2.16 15.73
C GLY A 267 -26.21 2.16 16.07
N HIS A 268 -25.38 1.40 15.35
CA HIS A 268 -23.92 1.38 15.49
C HIS A 268 -23.22 2.46 14.66
N VAL A 269 -23.92 3.56 14.37
CA VAL A 269 -23.40 4.70 13.61
C VAL A 269 -22.90 5.78 14.55
N ASN A 270 -21.72 6.32 14.28
CA ASN A 270 -21.19 7.49 14.96
C ASN A 270 -21.89 8.76 14.45
N LYS A 271 -22.98 9.12 15.12
CA LYS A 271 -23.81 10.28 14.76
C LYS A 271 -23.00 11.59 14.69
N GLU A 272 -22.15 11.86 15.68
CA GLU A 272 -21.33 13.08 15.73
C GLU A 272 -20.38 13.20 14.53
N PHE A 273 -19.72 12.10 14.16
CA PHE A 273 -18.85 12.08 12.99
C PHE A 273 -19.64 12.34 11.71
N MET A 274 -20.76 11.64 11.54
CA MET A 274 -21.61 11.73 10.35
C MET A 274 -22.19 13.14 10.18
N GLU A 275 -22.72 13.75 11.24
CA GLU A 275 -23.31 15.10 11.21
C GLU A 275 -22.28 16.16 10.83
N ARG A 276 -21.03 16.00 11.30
CA ARG A 276 -19.96 16.96 11.10
C ARG A 276 -19.26 16.84 9.75
N TRP A 277 -19.04 15.62 9.27
CA TRP A 277 -18.11 15.35 8.17
C TRP A 277 -18.76 14.80 6.90
N VAL A 278 -20.04 14.44 6.94
CA VAL A 278 -20.78 14.00 5.77
C VAL A 278 -21.68 15.13 5.26
N ASN A 279 -21.80 15.22 3.94
CA ASN A 279 -22.70 16.12 3.22
C ASN A 279 -24.17 15.63 3.28
N TRP A 280 -24.67 15.40 4.48
CA TRP A 280 -26.00 14.82 4.75
C TRP A 280 -27.14 15.71 4.23
N ASP A 281 -26.98 17.03 4.29
CA ASP A 281 -27.93 18.03 3.80
C ASP A 281 -28.05 17.97 2.27
N VAL A 282 -26.93 17.88 1.57
CA VAL A 282 -26.87 17.70 0.11
C VAL A 282 -27.50 16.38 -0.29
N TYR A 283 -27.25 15.30 0.45
CA TYR A 283 -27.90 14.01 0.21
C TYR A 283 -29.43 14.14 0.30
N LEU A 284 -29.95 14.75 1.37
CA LEU A 284 -31.40 14.94 1.53
C LEU A 284 -31.98 15.80 0.40
N GLN A 285 -31.38 16.94 0.10
CA GLN A 285 -31.86 17.83 -0.97
C GLN A 285 -31.87 17.16 -2.36
N ARG A 286 -30.96 16.20 -2.61
CA ARG A 286 -30.79 15.57 -3.93
C ARG A 286 -31.57 14.28 -4.10
N LEU A 287 -31.64 13.46 -3.06
CA LEU A 287 -32.24 12.13 -3.13
C LEU A 287 -33.61 12.06 -2.43
N HIS A 288 -33.85 12.92 -1.45
CA HIS A 288 -35.09 12.98 -0.67
C HIS A 288 -35.61 14.43 -0.55
N PRO A 289 -35.85 15.14 -1.69
CA PRO A 289 -36.14 16.58 -1.68
C PRO A 289 -37.43 16.96 -0.92
N ASP A 290 -38.32 16.00 -0.70
CA ASP A 290 -39.59 16.17 0.03
C ASP A 290 -39.44 15.92 1.54
N ALA A 291 -38.28 15.46 2.00
CA ALA A 291 -38.03 15.17 3.41
C ALA A 291 -37.60 16.43 4.19
N PRO A 292 -37.93 16.53 5.49
CA PRO A 292 -37.37 17.57 6.35
C PRO A 292 -35.83 17.61 6.31
N LEU A 293 -35.26 18.82 6.30
CA LEU A 293 -33.81 19.02 6.24
C LEU A 293 -33.22 19.03 7.65
N ASP A 294 -33.13 17.86 8.27
CA ASP A 294 -32.49 17.64 9.57
C ASP A 294 -31.71 16.32 9.59
N PHE A 295 -30.81 16.20 10.58
CA PHE A 295 -29.85 15.10 10.63
C PHE A 295 -30.48 13.76 11.02
N ASP A 296 -31.53 13.73 11.86
CA ASP A 296 -32.20 12.47 12.21
C ASP A 296 -32.98 11.94 11.01
N THR A 297 -33.69 12.80 10.26
CA THR A 297 -34.31 12.45 8.98
C THR A 297 -33.29 11.91 7.98
N PHE A 298 -32.08 12.48 7.92
CA PHE A 298 -31.00 11.94 7.10
C PHE A 298 -30.66 10.50 7.46
N LEU A 299 -30.49 10.17 8.75
CA LEU A 299 -30.16 8.81 9.17
C LEU A 299 -31.27 7.83 8.87
N GLU A 300 -32.54 8.24 9.05
CA GLU A 300 -33.71 7.43 8.70
C GLU A 300 -33.71 7.11 7.20
N ARG A 301 -33.61 8.13 6.34
CA ARG A 301 -33.60 7.96 4.88
C ARG A 301 -32.41 7.17 4.38
N LEU A 302 -31.22 7.39 4.95
CA LEU A 302 -30.04 6.61 4.61
C LEU A 302 -30.21 5.14 4.98
N THR A 303 -30.83 4.85 6.12
CA THR A 303 -31.13 3.47 6.55
C THR A 303 -32.13 2.80 5.60
N GLU A 304 -33.16 3.53 5.17
CA GLU A 304 -34.16 3.05 4.20
C GLU A 304 -33.53 2.76 2.82
N ASP A 305 -32.71 3.68 2.30
CA ASP A 305 -32.05 3.54 0.98
C ASP A 305 -31.12 2.33 0.89
N TYR A 306 -30.60 1.86 2.03
CA TYR A 306 -29.71 0.71 2.13
C TYR A 306 -30.42 -0.54 2.66
N ALA A 307 -31.73 -0.50 2.89
CA ALA A 307 -32.47 -1.58 3.53
C ALA A 307 -32.44 -2.91 2.74
N HIS A 308 -32.32 -2.85 1.41
CA HIS A 308 -32.25 -4.05 0.57
C HIS A 308 -30.92 -4.81 0.69
N TYR A 309 -29.87 -4.18 1.24
CA TYR A 309 -28.63 -4.86 1.53
C TYR A 309 -28.77 -5.69 2.81
N THR A 310 -29.22 -6.93 2.64
CA THR A 310 -29.34 -7.93 3.71
C THR A 310 -28.16 -8.89 3.69
N PHE A 311 -27.98 -9.65 4.78
CA PHE A 311 -26.98 -10.72 4.80
C PHE A 311 -27.27 -11.81 3.76
N ASP A 312 -28.55 -12.15 3.54
CA ASP A 312 -28.96 -13.11 2.51
C ASP A 312 -28.63 -12.61 1.09
N TYR A 313 -28.91 -11.33 0.80
CA TYR A 313 -28.53 -10.72 -0.48
C TYR A 313 -27.01 -10.81 -0.71
N ALA A 314 -26.22 -10.43 0.28
CA ALA A 314 -24.78 -10.46 0.16
C ALA A 314 -24.22 -11.90 0.09
N ALA A 315 -24.84 -12.85 0.81
CA ALA A 315 -24.50 -14.26 0.76
C ALA A 315 -24.75 -14.87 -0.64
N GLU A 316 -25.88 -14.52 -1.26
CA GLU A 316 -26.21 -14.91 -2.63
C GLU A 316 -25.19 -14.35 -3.63
N VAL A 317 -24.94 -13.04 -3.59
CA VAL A 317 -24.04 -12.37 -4.54
C VAL A 317 -22.59 -12.79 -4.36
N ALA A 318 -22.14 -12.97 -3.12
CA ALA A 318 -20.76 -13.28 -2.81
C ALA A 318 -20.46 -14.77 -2.68
N HIS A 319 -21.48 -15.63 -2.74
CA HIS A 319 -21.36 -17.08 -2.55
C HIS A 319 -20.64 -17.46 -1.24
N VAL A 320 -21.03 -16.80 -0.14
CA VAL A 320 -20.55 -17.10 1.22
C VAL A 320 -21.73 -17.28 2.16
N ASP A 321 -21.49 -17.87 3.32
CA ASP A 321 -22.53 -18.05 4.34
C ASP A 321 -22.93 -16.70 4.96
N ALA A 322 -24.24 -16.43 5.03
CA ALA A 322 -24.81 -15.23 5.65
C ALA A 322 -24.37 -15.08 7.12
N ALA A 323 -24.22 -16.19 7.86
CA ALA A 323 -23.78 -16.18 9.25
C ALA A 323 -22.35 -15.62 9.40
N ARG A 324 -21.50 -15.80 8.38
CA ARG A 324 -20.13 -15.27 8.38
C ARG A 324 -20.10 -13.77 8.09
N ILE A 325 -21.07 -13.28 7.30
CA ILE A 325 -21.27 -11.85 7.07
C ILE A 325 -21.80 -11.18 8.34
N GLU A 326 -22.71 -11.84 9.06
CA GLU A 326 -23.18 -11.38 10.36
C GLU A 326 -22.05 -11.29 11.38
N GLU A 327 -21.21 -12.33 11.50
CA GLU A 327 -20.02 -12.32 12.36
C GLU A 327 -19.08 -11.15 12.02
N LEU A 328 -18.88 -10.85 10.73
CA LEU A 328 -18.12 -9.67 10.30
C LEU A 328 -18.81 -8.37 10.77
N ALA A 329 -20.12 -8.27 10.64
CA ALA A 329 -20.87 -7.08 11.01
C ALA A 329 -20.78 -6.80 12.52
N GLU A 330 -20.86 -7.84 13.36
CA GLU A 330 -20.66 -7.74 14.80
C GLU A 330 -19.24 -7.31 15.16
N MET A 331 -18.22 -7.88 14.50
CA MET A 331 -16.82 -7.48 14.66
C MET A 331 -16.59 -6.00 14.33
N VAL A 332 -17.23 -5.50 13.27
CA VAL A 332 -17.14 -4.09 12.85
C VAL A 332 -17.90 -3.18 13.83
N ALA A 333 -19.10 -3.55 14.25
CA ALA A 333 -19.89 -2.82 15.24
C ALA A 333 -19.14 -2.69 16.59
N ALA A 334 -18.56 -3.79 17.07
CA ALA A 334 -17.81 -3.82 18.33
C ALA A 334 -16.52 -3.00 18.30
N ALA A 335 -15.96 -2.76 17.11
CA ALA A 335 -14.76 -1.95 16.94
C ALA A 335 -15.01 -0.47 17.27
N GLY A 336 -16.21 0.04 16.93
CA GLY A 336 -16.53 1.45 16.99
C GLY A 336 -15.49 2.29 16.23
N THR A 337 -14.94 3.29 16.90
CA THR A 337 -13.91 4.19 16.34
C THR A 337 -12.53 3.54 16.16
N ALA A 338 -12.31 2.31 16.62
CA ALA A 338 -11.02 1.61 16.51
C ALA A 338 -11.05 0.51 15.43
N LEU A 339 -11.61 0.84 14.26
CA LEU A 339 -11.68 -0.02 13.07
C LEU A 339 -10.59 0.36 12.06
N ALA A 340 -9.63 -0.54 11.87
CA ALA A 340 -8.59 -0.39 10.86
C ALA A 340 -8.94 -1.22 9.62
N THR A 341 -9.11 -0.58 8.45
CA THR A 341 -9.46 -1.28 7.20
C THR A 341 -8.42 -1.06 6.12
N HIS A 342 -8.23 -2.05 5.26
CA HIS A 342 -7.36 -1.89 4.09
C HIS A 342 -7.72 -2.85 2.98
N THR A 343 -7.96 -2.31 1.78
CA THR A 343 -7.95 -3.08 0.55
C THR A 343 -6.67 -2.82 -0.24
N TRP A 344 -6.03 -3.90 -0.69
CA TRP A 344 -4.96 -3.79 -1.68
C TRP A 344 -5.54 -3.98 -3.09
N ARG A 345 -4.72 -4.50 -4.02
CA ARG A 345 -5.02 -4.43 -5.46
C ARG A 345 -5.87 -5.55 -6.03
N SER A 346 -5.94 -6.74 -5.44
CA SER A 346 -6.54 -7.88 -6.17
C SER A 346 -8.02 -7.63 -6.48
N ALA A 347 -8.83 -7.36 -5.45
CA ALA A 347 -10.25 -7.06 -5.62
C ALA A 347 -10.51 -5.76 -6.42
N THR A 348 -9.64 -4.75 -6.28
CA THR A 348 -9.86 -3.41 -6.84
C THR A 348 -9.29 -3.21 -8.26
N ALA A 349 -8.30 -4.00 -8.68
CA ALA A 349 -7.70 -3.95 -10.02
C ALA A 349 -8.21 -5.08 -10.94
N GLY A 350 -8.70 -6.18 -10.38
CA GLY A 350 -9.14 -7.35 -11.15
C GLY A 350 -10.54 -7.25 -11.75
N ASN A 351 -11.33 -6.23 -11.39
CA ASN A 351 -12.75 -6.16 -11.72
C ASN A 351 -13.14 -4.78 -12.27
N LEU A 352 -14.07 -4.76 -13.22
CA LEU A 352 -14.71 -3.53 -13.67
C LEU A 352 -15.43 -2.88 -12.49
N GLY A 353 -15.15 -1.60 -12.23
CA GLY A 353 -15.75 -0.89 -11.10
C GLY A 353 -15.11 -1.19 -9.74
N GLY A 354 -13.93 -1.84 -9.70
CA GLY A 354 -13.25 -2.21 -8.44
C GLY A 354 -12.96 -1.06 -7.46
N TRP A 355 -13.03 0.19 -7.91
CA TRP A 355 -12.99 1.37 -7.04
C TRP A 355 -14.17 1.47 -6.07
N GLN A 356 -15.33 0.90 -6.41
CA GLN A 356 -16.49 0.85 -5.53
C GLN A 356 -16.24 -0.05 -4.31
N ILE A 357 -15.43 -1.10 -4.46
CA ILE A 357 -15.06 -1.98 -3.33
C ILE A 357 -14.32 -1.16 -2.26
N ALA A 358 -13.34 -0.35 -2.66
CA ALA A 358 -12.64 0.55 -1.74
C ALA A 358 -13.59 1.58 -1.12
N ARG A 359 -14.55 2.12 -1.89
CA ARG A 359 -15.56 3.04 -1.36
C ARG A 359 -16.47 2.39 -0.32
N SER A 360 -17.00 1.20 -0.60
CA SER A 360 -17.86 0.48 0.33
C SER A 360 -17.11 0.03 1.59
N LEU A 361 -15.84 -0.36 1.45
CA LEU A 361 -14.99 -0.68 2.61
C LEU A 361 -14.79 0.55 3.50
N PHE A 362 -14.42 1.69 2.92
CA PHE A 362 -14.19 2.91 3.67
C PHE A 362 -15.49 3.54 4.21
N PHE A 363 -16.64 3.24 3.59
CA PHE A 363 -17.93 3.64 4.11
C PHE A 363 -18.19 3.05 5.51
N LEU A 364 -17.69 1.84 5.80
CA LEU A 364 -17.72 1.29 7.15
C LEU A 364 -16.97 2.18 8.14
N ASN A 365 -15.81 2.70 7.75
CA ASN A 365 -15.05 3.62 8.61
C ASN A 365 -15.78 4.93 8.87
N VAL A 366 -16.46 5.45 7.85
CA VAL A 366 -17.29 6.66 7.95
C VAL A 366 -18.45 6.42 8.91
N LEU A 367 -19.20 5.33 8.74
CA LEU A 367 -20.32 4.98 9.62
C LEU A 367 -19.88 4.78 11.08
N THR A 368 -18.74 4.13 11.33
CA THR A 368 -18.25 3.94 12.71
C THR A 368 -17.51 5.16 13.27
N GLY A 369 -17.28 6.19 12.46
CA GLY A 369 -16.47 7.36 12.83
C GLY A 369 -15.03 7.00 13.17
N SER A 370 -14.48 5.95 12.54
CA SER A 370 -13.11 5.47 12.74
C SER A 370 -12.10 6.11 11.79
N VAL A 371 -12.47 7.20 11.12
CA VAL A 371 -11.57 7.95 10.24
C VAL A 371 -10.69 8.86 11.09
N GLY A 372 -9.37 8.67 11.03
CA GLY A 372 -8.42 9.55 11.72
C GLY A 372 -8.32 9.37 13.24
N THR A 373 -8.86 8.29 13.79
CA THR A 373 -8.90 8.01 15.23
C THR A 373 -7.82 7.01 15.65
N PRO A 374 -7.39 6.98 16.92
CA PRO A 374 -6.51 5.92 17.43
C PRO A 374 -7.11 4.52 17.19
N GLY A 375 -6.34 3.63 16.55
CA GLY A 375 -6.80 2.31 16.12
C GLY A 375 -7.72 2.30 14.89
N GLY A 376 -8.00 3.47 14.32
CA GLY A 376 -8.84 3.67 13.15
C GLY A 376 -8.05 3.65 11.83
N THR A 377 -8.64 4.27 10.81
CA THR A 377 -8.07 4.35 9.46
C THR A 377 -7.78 5.80 9.09
N HIS A 378 -6.50 6.13 8.90
CA HIS A 378 -6.07 7.48 8.54
C HIS A 378 -5.85 7.59 7.03
N PRO A 379 -5.95 8.78 6.45
CA PRO A 379 -5.38 9.07 5.13
C PRO A 379 -3.84 9.05 5.18
N ASN A 380 -3.19 8.53 4.15
CA ASN A 380 -1.73 8.43 4.09
C ASN A 380 -0.98 9.77 4.21
N GLY A 381 -1.63 10.89 3.91
CA GLY A 381 -1.02 12.21 4.03
C GLY A 381 -1.01 12.80 5.45
N TRP A 382 -1.74 12.23 6.41
CA TRP A 382 -1.87 12.80 7.76
C TRP A 382 -0.71 12.43 8.68
N ASP A 383 -0.19 11.21 8.57
CA ASP A 383 0.82 10.66 9.47
C ASP A 383 2.21 10.54 8.82
N LYS A 384 2.61 11.58 8.06
CA LYS A 384 3.92 11.59 7.40
C LYS A 384 5.03 11.74 8.44
N PHE A 385 5.82 10.67 8.62
CA PHE A 385 7.04 10.74 9.43
C PHE A 385 8.01 11.76 8.81
N ILE A 386 8.35 12.79 9.57
CA ILE A 386 9.42 13.73 9.25
C ILE A 386 10.65 13.23 10.00
N ALA A 387 11.66 12.79 9.26
CA ALA A 387 12.93 12.42 9.87
C ALA A 387 13.56 13.67 10.49
N HIS A 388 13.66 13.69 11.82
CA HIS A 388 14.52 14.63 12.52
C HIS A 388 15.92 14.00 12.52
N PHE A 389 16.81 14.54 11.69
CA PHE A 389 18.22 14.20 11.78
C PHE A 389 18.79 14.77 13.10
N PRO A 390 19.69 14.04 13.77
CA PRO A 390 20.39 14.56 14.95
C PRO A 390 21.20 15.82 14.65
#